data_AF-A0A7C0Z9T1-F1
#
_entry.id   AF-A0A7C0Z9T1-F1
#
_cell.length_a   1.000
_cell.length_b   1.000
_cell.length_c   1.000
_cell.angle_alpha   90.00
_cell.angle_beta   90.00
_cell.angle_gamma   90.00
#
_symmetry.space_group_name_H-M   'P 1'
#
loop_
_entity.id
_entity.type
_entity.pdbx_description
1 polymer ?
#
loop_
_entity_poly.entity_id
_entity_poly.type
_entity_poly.pdbx_seq_one_letter_code
_entity_poly.pdbx_strand_id
1 'polypeptide(L)'
;MSNRASHKLASLFFLGCALILAGFVYLLVSSGLAAHAGPGPDTAQARIPDPVIRVEAPGSLVSIQVDQAALIGSSRIVYRGITDHRVHFDHYLLDFNPHYAFKYAVPVDKAKDGFAIGKHRLRVTHAGGNWIHFKLTSPPPLQG
;
A
#
# COMPACT_ATOMS: atom_id res chain seq x y z
N MET A 1 -24.46 -46.74 32.29
CA MET A 1 -23.78 -45.57 32.91
C MET A 1 -22.98 -44.78 31.86
N SER A 2 -23.65 -44.21 30.83
CA SER A 2 -22.98 -43.43 29.79
C SER A 2 -23.86 -42.24 29.37
N ASN A 3 -23.89 -41.20 30.20
CA ASN A 3 -24.55 -39.94 29.82
C ASN A 3 -23.76 -38.71 30.29
N ARG A 4 -23.05 -38.80 31.43
CA ARG A 4 -22.17 -37.70 31.90
C ARG A 4 -20.90 -37.51 31.04
N ALA A 5 -20.38 -38.56 30.40
CA ALA A 5 -19.14 -38.47 29.63
C ALA A 5 -19.33 -37.73 28.29
N SER A 6 -20.45 -37.97 27.59
CA SER A 6 -20.79 -37.28 26.33
C SER A 6 -21.10 -35.81 26.56
N HIS A 7 -21.80 -35.47 27.66
CA HIS A 7 -22.07 -34.07 28.02
C HIS A 7 -20.78 -33.29 28.36
N LYS A 8 -19.80 -33.92 29.01
CA LYS A 8 -18.49 -33.30 29.27
C LYS A 8 -17.71 -33.09 27.98
N LEU A 9 -17.74 -34.04 27.06
CA LEU A 9 -17.05 -33.95 25.77
C LEU A 9 -17.69 -32.88 24.86
N ALA A 10 -19.02 -32.83 24.81
CA ALA A 10 -19.74 -31.77 24.12
C ALA A 10 -19.46 -30.40 24.74
N SER A 11 -19.46 -30.29 26.08
CA SER A 11 -19.14 -29.04 26.78
C SER A 11 -17.72 -28.56 26.49
N LEU A 12 -16.73 -29.46 26.44
CA LEU A 12 -15.36 -29.13 26.06
C LEU A 12 -15.25 -28.70 24.60
N PHE A 13 -15.99 -29.36 23.71
CA PHE A 13 -16.04 -28.99 22.29
C PHE A 13 -16.63 -27.58 22.09
N PHE A 14 -17.77 -27.29 22.71
CA PHE A 14 -18.38 -25.96 22.66
C PHE A 14 -17.49 -24.89 23.31
N LEU A 15 -16.80 -25.21 24.41
CA LEU A 15 -15.84 -24.30 25.03
C LEU A 15 -14.65 -24.01 24.11
N GLY A 16 -14.12 -25.02 23.42
CA GLY A 16 -13.06 -24.86 22.43
C GLY A 16 -13.50 -23.98 21.25
N CYS A 17 -14.68 -24.23 20.70
CA CYS A 17 -15.26 -23.39 19.64
C CYS A 17 -15.48 -21.95 20.11
N ALA A 18 -15.95 -21.74 21.34
CA ALA A 18 -16.16 -20.41 21.90
C ALA A 18 -14.83 -19.66 22.07
N LEU A 19 -13.76 -20.33 22.50
CA LEU A 19 -12.43 -19.73 22.63
C LEU A 19 -11.81 -19.38 21.27
N ILE A 20 -11.98 -20.24 20.26
CA ILE A 20 -11.52 -19.96 18.89
C ILE A 20 -12.30 -18.78 18.31
N LEU A 21 -13.63 -18.76 18.47
CA LEU A 21 -14.48 -17.65 18.02
C LEU A 21 -14.11 -16.34 18.74
N ALA A 22 -13.94 -16.38 20.06
CA ALA A 22 -13.52 -15.22 20.84
C ALA A 22 -12.13 -14.73 20.44
N GLY A 23 -11.20 -15.65 20.14
CA GLY A 23 -9.87 -15.34 19.61
C GLY A 23 -9.95 -14.67 18.23
N PHE A 24 -10.81 -15.17 17.34
CA PHE A 24 -11.05 -14.56 16.03
C PHE A 24 -11.71 -13.18 16.13
N VAL A 25 -12.71 -13.02 17.00
CA VAL A 25 -13.36 -11.73 17.26
C VAL A 25 -12.36 -10.75 17.89
N TYR A 26 -11.53 -11.20 18.83
CA TYR A 26 -10.47 -10.40 19.41
C TYR A 26 -9.45 -10.00 18.34
N LEU A 27 -9.01 -10.92 17.48
CA LEU A 27 -8.14 -10.58 16.36
C LEU A 27 -8.80 -9.60 15.39
N LEU A 28 -10.09 -9.76 15.09
CA LEU A 28 -10.83 -8.86 14.21
C LEU A 28 -11.03 -7.47 14.84
N VAL A 29 -11.26 -7.40 16.15
CA VAL A 29 -11.37 -6.15 16.91
C VAL A 29 -10.01 -5.49 17.08
N SER A 30 -8.94 -6.23 17.39
CA SER A 30 -7.58 -5.69 17.50
C SER A 30 -7.01 -5.27 16.13
N SER A 31 -7.27 -6.05 15.08
CA SER A 31 -6.96 -5.67 13.70
C SER A 31 -7.86 -4.53 13.21
N GLY A 32 -9.10 -4.49 13.70
CA GLY A 32 -10.10 -3.44 13.45
C GLY A 32 -9.75 -2.13 14.16
N LEU A 33 -9.17 -2.17 15.36
CA LEU A 33 -8.64 -1.01 16.08
C LEU A 33 -7.33 -0.51 15.44
N ALA A 34 -6.52 -1.40 14.88
CA ALA A 34 -5.40 -1.01 14.01
C ALA A 34 -5.90 -0.44 12.65
N ALA A 35 -7.10 -0.82 12.19
CA ALA A 35 -7.72 -0.33 10.96
C ALA A 35 -8.67 0.87 11.16
N HIS A 36 -9.07 1.21 12.39
CA HIS A 36 -9.98 2.33 12.73
C HIS A 36 -9.26 3.64 13.09
N ALA A 37 -7.98 3.77 12.74
CA ALA A 37 -7.42 5.07 12.40
C ALA A 37 -7.78 5.52 10.96
N GLY A 38 -8.68 4.81 10.27
CA GLY A 38 -9.31 5.26 9.03
C GLY A 38 -10.58 6.09 9.32
N PRO A 39 -10.74 7.30 8.77
CA PRO A 39 -11.90 8.13 9.04
C PRO A 39 -13.16 7.54 8.39
N GLY A 40 -14.25 7.53 9.15
CA GLY A 40 -15.59 7.12 8.71
C GLY A 40 -16.19 8.04 7.63
N PRO A 41 -17.38 7.70 7.12
CA PRO A 41 -17.95 8.30 5.92
C PRO A 41 -18.69 9.59 6.25
N ASP A 42 -17.96 10.64 6.63
CA ASP A 42 -18.51 11.99 6.76
C ASP A 42 -17.56 12.97 6.08
N THR A 43 -17.99 13.47 4.92
CA THR A 43 -17.60 14.77 4.33
C THR A 43 -16.15 15.21 4.57
N ALA A 44 -15.19 14.32 4.30
CA ALA A 44 -13.78 14.64 4.45
C ALA A 44 -13.33 15.44 3.22
N GLN A 45 -13.25 16.77 3.37
CA GLN A 45 -12.20 17.54 2.70
C GLN A 45 -10.94 16.67 2.72
N ALA A 46 -10.38 16.39 1.54
CA ALA A 46 -9.26 15.47 1.38
C ALA A 46 -8.10 15.89 2.30
N ARG A 47 -8.09 15.36 3.52
CA ARG A 47 -6.95 15.41 4.40
C ARG A 47 -5.94 14.52 3.73
N ILE A 48 -5.03 15.14 2.99
CA ILE A 48 -3.84 14.49 2.44
C ILE A 48 -3.21 13.76 3.63
N PRO A 49 -3.23 12.42 3.68
CA PRO A 49 -2.62 11.72 4.80
C PRO A 49 -1.11 11.98 4.76
N ASP A 50 -0.51 12.21 5.93
CA ASP A 50 0.94 12.33 6.15
C ASP A 50 1.75 11.19 5.50
N PRO A 51 3.09 11.32 5.30
CA PRO A 51 3.89 12.46 4.92
C PRO A 51 4.17 12.40 3.41
N VAL A 52 3.91 13.48 2.69
CA VAL A 52 4.20 13.54 1.25
C VAL A 52 5.66 13.92 1.06
N ILE A 53 6.49 12.98 0.60
CA ILE A 53 7.90 13.28 0.30
C ILE A 53 7.97 14.09 -0.99
N ARG A 54 8.39 15.35 -0.88
CA ARG A 54 8.60 16.21 -2.05
C ARG A 54 9.91 15.85 -2.75
N VAL A 55 9.84 15.65 -4.06
CA VAL A 55 10.98 15.32 -4.91
C VAL A 55 11.28 16.51 -5.79
N GLU A 56 12.33 17.26 -5.45
CA GLU A 56 12.64 18.54 -6.10
C GLU A 56 13.59 18.43 -7.29
N ALA A 57 14.46 17.41 -7.31
CA ALA A 57 15.52 17.29 -8.32
C ALA A 57 15.65 15.88 -8.91
N PRO A 58 15.97 15.75 -10.22
CA PRO A 58 16.45 14.50 -10.80
C PRO A 58 17.66 13.95 -10.05
N GLY A 59 17.77 12.62 -9.95
CA GLY A 59 18.87 11.92 -9.28
C GLY A 59 18.68 11.70 -7.77
N SER A 60 17.78 12.45 -7.13
CA SER A 60 17.45 12.27 -5.71
C SER A 60 16.90 10.86 -5.44
N LEU A 61 17.46 10.21 -4.41
CA LEU A 61 16.96 8.94 -3.92
C LEU A 61 15.72 9.20 -3.05
N VAL A 62 14.61 8.60 -3.44
CA VAL A 62 13.32 8.69 -2.75
C VAL A 62 13.03 7.32 -2.14
N SER A 63 12.63 7.30 -0.87
CA SER A 63 12.21 6.08 -0.17
C SER A 63 10.80 6.28 0.35
N ILE A 64 9.86 5.42 -0.06
CA ILE A 64 8.46 5.46 0.41
C ILE A 64 8.01 4.06 0.83
N GLN A 65 7.17 4.00 1.86
CA GLN A 65 6.46 2.79 2.27
C GLN A 65 5.24 2.51 1.39
N VAL A 66 4.67 1.31 1.53
CA VAL A 66 3.32 1.01 1.03
C VAL A 66 2.34 2.07 1.55
N ASP A 67 1.46 2.52 0.67
CA ASP A 67 0.46 3.57 0.84
C ASP A 67 1.01 4.98 1.11
N GLN A 68 2.34 5.15 1.18
CA GLN A 68 2.96 6.47 1.21
C GLN A 68 3.10 7.07 -0.18
N ALA A 69 3.12 8.41 -0.21
CA ALA A 69 3.12 9.20 -1.42
C ALA A 69 4.41 10.01 -1.59
N ALA A 70 4.93 10.01 -2.82
CA ALA A 70 5.91 10.97 -3.29
C ALA A 70 5.23 12.02 -4.17
N LEU A 71 5.57 13.30 -4.00
CA LEU A 71 5.12 14.40 -4.84
C LEU A 71 6.25 14.83 -5.78
N ILE A 72 5.99 14.70 -7.08
CA ILE A 72 6.94 15.02 -8.15
C ILE A 72 6.28 16.06 -9.06
N GLY A 73 6.64 17.33 -8.87
CA GLY A 73 5.88 18.44 -9.46
C GLY A 73 4.41 18.37 -9.05
N SER A 74 3.49 18.32 -10.03
CA SER A 74 2.05 18.16 -9.81
C SER A 74 1.55 16.71 -9.87
N SER A 75 2.45 15.73 -9.74
CA SER A 75 2.11 14.31 -9.70
C SER A 75 2.30 13.76 -8.31
N ARG A 76 1.23 13.17 -7.74
CA ARG A 76 1.32 12.37 -6.52
C ARG A 76 1.41 10.90 -6.92
N ILE A 77 2.48 10.25 -6.52
CA ILE A 77 2.76 8.83 -6.82
C ILE A 77 2.75 8.07 -5.51
N VAL A 78 1.84 7.11 -5.38
CA VAL A 78 1.67 6.28 -4.19
C VAL A 78 2.18 4.88 -4.49
N TYR A 79 3.02 4.32 -3.63
CA TYR A 79 3.46 2.93 -3.77
C TYR A 79 2.43 1.98 -3.14
N ARG A 80 2.04 0.93 -3.86
CA ARG A 80 0.99 -0.03 -3.44
C ARG A 80 1.52 -1.42 -3.13
N GLY A 81 2.84 -1.60 -3.09
CA GLY A 81 3.46 -2.88 -2.81
C GLY A 81 3.87 -3.66 -4.06
N ILE A 82 4.30 -4.90 -3.83
CA ILE A 82 4.71 -5.85 -4.86
C ILE A 82 3.80 -7.06 -4.80
N THR A 83 3.17 -7.38 -5.92
CA THR A 83 2.43 -8.64 -6.11
C THR A 83 2.70 -9.16 -7.52
N ASP A 84 2.72 -10.48 -7.68
CA ASP A 84 2.94 -11.15 -8.98
C ASP A 84 4.18 -10.64 -9.74
N HIS A 85 5.30 -10.47 -9.01
CA HIS A 85 6.57 -9.94 -9.52
C HIS A 85 6.47 -8.56 -10.20
N ARG A 86 5.45 -7.78 -9.83
CA ARG A 86 5.20 -6.42 -10.32
C ARG A 86 5.14 -5.44 -9.17
N VAL A 87 5.75 -4.28 -9.37
CA VAL A 87 5.67 -3.12 -8.49
C VAL A 87 4.43 -2.32 -8.88
N HIS A 88 3.57 -2.03 -7.90
CA HIS A 88 2.33 -1.30 -8.13
C HIS A 88 2.42 0.14 -7.65
N PHE A 89 1.91 1.05 -8.46
CA PHE A 89 1.81 2.47 -8.13
C PHE A 89 0.45 3.03 -8.51
N ASP A 90 -0.04 3.97 -7.70
CA ASP A 90 -1.14 4.86 -8.09
C ASP A 90 -0.57 6.23 -8.40
N HIS A 91 -0.95 6.79 -9.54
CA HIS A 91 -0.55 8.12 -9.97
C HIS A 91 -1.76 9.03 -10.04
N TYR A 92 -1.69 10.14 -9.31
CA TYR A 92 -2.70 11.20 -9.32
C TYR A 92 -2.11 12.42 -10.01
N LEU A 93 -2.84 12.91 -11.01
CA LEU A 93 -2.54 14.16 -11.71
C LEU A 93 -3.29 15.30 -11.03
N LEU A 94 -2.61 15.99 -10.10
CA LEU A 94 -3.26 16.96 -9.22
C LEU A 94 -3.86 18.16 -9.98
N ASP A 95 -3.25 18.55 -11.11
CA ASP A 95 -3.71 19.67 -11.93
C ASP A 95 -4.90 19.31 -12.85
N PHE A 96 -5.18 18.02 -13.06
CA PHE A 96 -6.22 17.55 -13.98
C PHE A 96 -7.41 16.94 -13.23
N ASN A 97 -7.15 15.92 -12.41
CA ASN A 97 -8.14 15.31 -11.56
C ASN A 97 -7.44 14.73 -10.31
N PRO A 98 -7.48 15.43 -9.17
CA PRO A 98 -6.76 15.01 -7.96
C PRO A 98 -7.33 13.77 -7.29
N HIS A 99 -8.54 13.33 -7.68
CA HIS A 99 -9.23 12.19 -7.06
C HIS A 99 -9.12 10.90 -7.87
N TYR A 100 -8.67 10.97 -9.12
CA TYR A 100 -8.54 9.81 -9.99
C TYR A 100 -7.13 9.21 -9.95
N ALA A 101 -7.04 7.91 -9.65
CA ALA A 101 -5.79 7.16 -9.61
C ALA A 101 -5.56 6.40 -10.91
N PHE A 102 -4.53 6.75 -11.66
CA PHE A 102 -4.01 5.93 -12.74
C PHE A 102 -3.14 4.82 -12.15
N LYS A 103 -3.56 3.57 -12.33
CA LYS A 103 -2.86 2.40 -11.79
C LYS A 103 -1.75 1.96 -12.72
N TYR A 104 -0.56 1.75 -12.18
CA TYR A 104 0.61 1.23 -12.88
C TYR A 104 1.07 -0.07 -12.22
N ALA A 105 1.36 -1.08 -13.03
CA ALA A 105 1.96 -2.33 -12.60
C ALA A 105 3.17 -2.63 -13.48
N VAL A 106 4.37 -2.51 -12.91
CA VAL A 106 5.63 -2.59 -13.66
C VAL A 106 6.39 -3.83 -13.20
N PRO A 107 6.81 -4.73 -14.10
CA PRO A 107 7.67 -5.86 -13.73
C PRO A 107 8.90 -5.39 -12.95
N VAL A 108 9.25 -6.08 -11.86
CA VAL A 108 10.33 -5.66 -10.94
C VAL A 108 11.67 -5.51 -11.65
N ASP A 109 11.97 -6.37 -12.63
CA ASP A 109 13.13 -6.30 -13.51
C ASP A 109 13.13 -5.02 -14.36
N LYS A 110 12.01 -4.70 -15.02
CA LYS A 110 11.87 -3.48 -15.82
C LYS A 110 11.89 -2.21 -14.98
N ALA A 111 11.36 -2.28 -13.76
CA ALA A 111 11.36 -1.16 -12.84
C ALA A 111 12.80 -0.72 -12.48
N LYS A 112 13.75 -1.65 -12.47
CA LYS A 112 15.19 -1.40 -12.23
C LYS A 112 15.92 -0.80 -13.43
N ASP A 113 15.49 -1.12 -14.65
CA ASP A 113 16.04 -0.51 -15.87
C ASP A 113 15.60 0.95 -16.02
N GLY A 114 14.37 1.22 -15.57
CA GLY A 114 13.74 2.52 -15.57
C GLY A 114 12.47 2.52 -16.43
N PHE A 115 11.44 3.20 -15.95
CA PHE A 115 10.09 3.18 -16.51
C PHE A 115 9.44 4.56 -16.40
N ALA A 116 8.33 4.76 -17.09
CA ALA A 116 7.59 6.03 -17.09
C ALA A 116 6.30 5.91 -16.27
N ILE A 117 6.02 6.93 -15.47
CA ILE A 117 4.70 7.21 -14.86
C ILE A 117 4.32 8.63 -15.27
N GLY A 118 3.32 8.77 -16.15
CA GLY A 118 3.01 10.03 -16.80
C GLY A 118 4.25 10.63 -17.50
N LYS A 119 4.61 11.87 -17.15
CA LYS A 119 5.79 12.57 -17.70
C LYS A 119 7.10 12.25 -16.96
N HIS A 120 7.05 11.49 -15.88
CA HIS A 120 8.19 11.23 -15.01
C HIS A 120 8.84 9.91 -15.39
N ARG A 121 10.16 9.91 -15.59
CA ARG A 121 10.93 8.66 -15.64
C ARG A 121 11.50 8.33 -14.27
N LEU A 122 11.26 7.12 -13.83
CA LEU A 122 11.63 6.60 -12.52
C LEU A 122 12.50 5.38 -12.72
N ARG A 123 13.47 5.19 -11.82
CA ARG A 123 14.26 3.96 -11.73
C ARG A 123 14.22 3.43 -10.32
N VAL A 124 13.71 2.22 -10.13
CA VAL A 124 13.72 1.54 -8.83
C VAL A 124 15.15 1.07 -8.55
N THR A 125 15.71 1.50 -7.43
CA THR A 125 17.02 1.04 -6.97
C THR A 125 16.89 -0.12 -5.98
N HIS A 126 15.78 -0.17 -5.24
CA HIS A 126 15.48 -1.26 -4.32
C HIS A 126 13.96 -1.43 -4.20
N ALA A 127 13.49 -2.69 -4.20
CA ALA A 127 12.09 -3.04 -4.06
C ALA A 127 11.96 -4.11 -2.97
N GLY A 128 11.47 -3.74 -1.81
CA GLY A 128 11.10 -4.64 -0.72
C GLY A 128 9.59 -4.72 -0.57
N GLY A 129 9.08 -5.74 0.13
CA GLY A 129 7.63 -5.95 0.28
C GLY A 129 6.87 -4.71 0.75
N ASN A 130 7.43 -3.98 1.72
CA ASN A 130 6.79 -2.81 2.33
C ASN A 130 7.43 -1.46 1.96
N TRP A 131 8.57 -1.46 1.29
CA TRP A 131 9.34 -0.24 1.00
C TRP A 131 9.87 -0.25 -0.42
N ILE A 132 9.92 0.92 -1.04
CA ILE A 132 10.55 1.09 -2.34
C ILE A 132 11.48 2.28 -2.34
N HIS A 133 12.66 2.08 -2.92
CA HIS A 133 13.60 3.15 -3.22
C HIS A 133 13.65 3.37 -4.72
N PHE A 134 13.50 4.61 -5.16
CA PHE A 134 13.62 4.97 -6.56
C PHE A 134 14.31 6.32 -6.74
N LYS A 135 14.78 6.55 -7.97
CA LYS A 135 15.32 7.84 -8.39
C LYS A 135 14.49 8.39 -9.53
N LEU A 136 14.32 9.71 -9.54
CA LEU A 136 13.85 10.41 -10.72
C LEU A 136 15.00 10.48 -11.73
N THR A 137 14.77 10.01 -12.94
CA THR A 137 15.78 10.02 -14.01
C THR A 137 15.37 11.00 -15.09
N SER A 138 16.34 11.72 -15.65
CA SER A 138 16.08 12.56 -16.83
C SER A 138 15.57 11.70 -17.98
N PRO A 139 14.71 12.24 -18.86
CA PRO A 139 14.41 11.58 -20.13
C PRO A 139 15.73 11.31 -20.87
N PRO A 140 15.87 10.19 -21.60
CA PRO A 140 16.99 10.05 -22.51
C PRO A 140 17.00 11.26 -23.46
N PRO A 141 18.19 11.78 -23.83
CA PRO A 141 18.27 12.85 -24.82
C PRO A 141 17.51 12.39 -26.07
N LEU A 142 16.68 13.27 -26.61
CA LEU A 142 16.06 13.04 -27.91
C LEU A 142 17.21 12.80 -28.89
N GLN A 143 17.31 11.60 -29.45
CA GLN A 143 18.23 11.35 -30.56
C GLN A 143 17.65 12.14 -31.73
N GLY A 144 18.29 13.28 -32.01
CA GLY A 144 18.04 14.08 -33.21
C GLY A 144 18.66 13.44 -34.44
#